data_AF-A0A4R9FQP8-F1
#
_entry.id   AF-A0A4R9FQP8-F1
#
_cell.length_a   1.000
_cell.length_b   1.000
_cell.length_c   1.000
_cell.angle_alpha   90.00
_cell.angle_beta   90.00
_cell.angle_gamma   90.00
#
_symmetry.space_group_name_H-M   'P 1'
#
loop_
_entity.id
_entity.type
_entity.pdbx_description
1 polymer ?
#
loop_
_entity_poly.entity_id
_entity_poly.type
_entity_poly.pdbx_seq_one_letter_code
_entity_poly.pdbx_strand_id
1 'polypeptide(L)'
;MDLPTPSEINSLRIGNSRGFWKWVLLFTGVLLAFIAWEGIESSQSSQSFRERKKSVDSKVRILREIGHSFSATDLKKDLQKIENYSVELHSASKVGSIQEKTDALLVLEKTLPESLKRWSEFAEGSSDRLLQHVAKESRFLKMESEDRHPLTAKEEERANDYFRMAREEWLAGSKFRRDGNHLYALVLYKRSLKYSLSSLKVSKLPYPEEYSQAASRLLGK
;
A
#
# COMPACT_ATOMS: atom_id res chain seq x y z
N MET A 1 48.88 18.58 -63.67
CA MET A 1 48.28 18.47 -62.33
C MET A 1 47.83 19.86 -61.97
N ASP A 2 46.57 20.17 -62.24
CA ASP A 2 46.02 21.50 -61.98
C ASP A 2 45.79 21.66 -60.47
N LEU A 3 46.34 22.74 -59.92
CA LEU A 3 46.17 23.10 -58.52
C LEU A 3 44.76 23.68 -58.33
N PRO A 4 44.04 23.30 -57.26
CA PRO A 4 42.69 23.78 -57.02
C PRO A 4 42.67 25.31 -56.85
N THR A 5 41.65 25.94 -57.43
CA THR A 5 41.49 27.40 -57.41
C THR A 5 41.08 27.89 -56.02
N PRO A 6 41.39 29.15 -55.63
CA PRO A 6 41.04 29.70 -54.31
C PRO A 6 39.54 29.62 -53.97
N SER A 7 38.67 29.62 -54.99
CA SER A 7 37.22 29.43 -54.87
C SER A 7 36.83 28.02 -54.42
N GLU A 8 37.57 26.99 -54.82
CA GLU A 8 37.30 25.60 -54.44
C GLU A 8 37.71 25.34 -52.99
N ILE A 9 38.81 25.94 -52.53
CA ILE A 9 39.30 25.85 -51.15
C ILE A 9 38.31 26.50 -50.16
N ASN A 10 37.70 27.64 -50.53
CA ASN A 10 36.70 28.31 -49.69
C ASN A 10 35.37 27.55 -49.60
N SER A 11 35.00 26.80 -50.65
CA SER A 11 33.76 25.99 -50.64
C SER A 11 33.80 24.81 -49.66
N LEU A 12 34.99 24.24 -49.42
CA LEU A 12 35.20 23.15 -48.47
C LEU A 12 35.18 23.60 -46.99
N ARG A 13 35.49 24.88 -46.73
CA ARG A 13 35.54 25.45 -45.37
C ARG A 13 34.17 25.89 -44.85
N ILE A 14 33.26 26.29 -45.74
CA ILE A 14 31.97 26.89 -45.39
C ILE A 14 30.82 25.87 -45.46
N GLY A 15 30.94 24.80 -46.25
CA GLY A 15 29.86 23.82 -46.47
C GLY A 15 29.46 22.98 -45.25
N ASN A 16 30.36 22.76 -44.29
CA ASN A 16 30.12 21.81 -43.18
C ASN A 16 29.85 22.46 -41.81
N SER A 17 29.98 23.79 -41.71
CA SER A 17 29.78 24.53 -40.45
C SER A 17 28.34 24.40 -39.93
N ARG A 18 27.34 24.53 -40.79
CA ARG A 18 25.92 24.44 -40.39
C ARG A 18 25.51 23.06 -39.89
N GLY A 19 26.12 21.99 -40.40
CA GLY A 19 25.89 20.62 -39.93
C GLY A 19 26.52 20.38 -38.56
N PHE A 20 27.76 20.82 -38.38
CA PHE A 20 28.47 20.73 -37.10
C PHE A 20 27.73 21.47 -35.97
N TRP A 21 27.26 22.69 -36.21
CA TRP A 21 26.48 23.45 -35.21
C TRP A 21 25.15 22.78 -34.85
N LYS A 22 24.47 22.12 -35.81
CA LYS A 22 23.27 21.32 -35.51
C LYS A 22 23.57 20.14 -34.59
N TRP A 23 24.68 19.44 -34.83
CA TRP A 23 25.12 18.35 -33.96
C TRP A 23 25.52 18.85 -32.57
N VAL A 24 26.27 19.96 -32.49
CA VAL A 24 26.65 20.58 -31.21
C VAL A 24 25.41 20.97 -30.40
N LEU A 25 24.41 21.59 -31.03
CA LEU A 25 23.13 21.96 -30.38
C LEU A 25 22.31 20.75 -29.95
N LEU A 26 22.27 19.69 -30.77
CA LEU A 26 21.61 18.43 -30.40
C LEU A 26 22.28 17.78 -29.19
N PHE A 27 23.61 17.66 -29.19
CA PHE A 27 24.35 17.04 -28.09
C PHE A 27 24.29 17.89 -26.81
N THR A 28 24.36 19.23 -26.91
CA THR A 28 24.15 20.08 -25.72
C THR A 28 22.72 20.01 -25.21
N GLY A 29 21.72 19.94 -26.07
CA GLY A 29 20.33 19.72 -25.67
C GLY A 29 20.12 18.38 -24.95
N VAL A 30 20.72 17.30 -25.44
CA VAL A 30 20.68 15.98 -24.80
C VAL A 30 21.44 15.99 -23.47
N LEU A 31 22.60 16.64 -23.38
CA LEU A 31 23.38 16.75 -22.16
C LEU A 31 22.62 17.54 -21.07
N LEU A 32 21.99 18.66 -21.47
CA LEU A 32 21.15 19.45 -20.57
C LEU A 32 19.89 18.69 -20.14
N ALA A 33 19.29 17.89 -21.04
CA ALA A 33 18.20 17.00 -20.69
C ALA A 33 18.64 15.91 -19.71
N PHE A 34 19.86 15.36 -19.85
CA PHE A 34 20.43 14.39 -18.92
C PHE A 34 20.70 14.99 -17.54
N ILE A 35 21.27 16.21 -17.48
CA ILE A 35 21.51 16.93 -16.22
C ILE A 35 20.17 17.32 -15.56
N ALA A 36 19.19 17.74 -16.36
CA ALA A 36 17.84 18.01 -15.86
C ALA A 36 17.15 16.72 -15.36
N TRP A 37 17.40 15.59 -16.02
CA TRP A 37 16.88 14.28 -15.62
C TRP A 37 17.50 13.79 -14.31
N GLU A 38 18.83 13.89 -14.14
CA GLU A 38 19.51 13.62 -12.86
C GLU A 38 19.02 14.57 -11.75
N GLY A 39 18.74 15.84 -12.08
CA GLY A 39 18.13 16.80 -11.17
C GLY A 39 16.74 16.39 -10.70
N ILE A 40 15.91 15.82 -11.59
CA ILE A 40 14.57 15.33 -11.25
C ILE A 40 14.65 14.03 -10.43
N GLU A 41 15.58 13.12 -10.72
CA GLU A 41 15.81 11.92 -9.88
C GLU A 41 16.32 12.29 -8.47
N SER A 42 17.12 13.35 -8.33
CA SER A 42 17.54 13.84 -7.01
C SER A 42 16.38 14.41 -6.18
N SER A 43 15.34 14.94 -6.82
CA SER A 43 14.14 15.47 -6.17
C SER A 43 13.17 14.39 -5.67
N GLN A 44 13.33 13.12 -6.08
CA GLN A 44 12.66 12.00 -5.43
C GLN A 44 13.38 11.53 -4.13
N SER A 45 14.58 12.04 -3.83
CA SER A 45 15.39 11.63 -2.67
C SER A 45 15.46 12.65 -1.52
N SER A 46 14.84 13.83 -1.65
CA SER A 46 15.05 14.94 -0.70
C SER A 46 14.02 15.03 0.44
N GLN A 47 13.39 13.92 0.87
CA GLN A 47 12.54 14.00 2.06
C GLN A 47 13.42 14.21 3.30
N SER A 48 13.12 15.26 4.05
CA SER A 48 13.82 15.53 5.31
C SER A 48 13.65 14.35 6.27
N PHE A 49 14.61 14.15 7.19
CA PHE A 49 14.50 13.14 8.25
C PHE A 49 13.13 13.19 8.96
N ARG A 50 12.62 14.41 9.20
CA ARG A 50 11.33 14.66 9.84
C ARG A 50 10.16 14.10 9.03
N GLU A 51 10.16 14.28 7.71
CA GLU A 51 9.10 13.80 6.82
C GLU A 51 9.13 12.28 6.70
N ARG A 52 10.32 11.72 6.51
CA ARG A 52 10.54 10.26 6.47
C ARG A 52 10.09 9.59 7.76
N LYS A 53 10.50 10.13 8.91
CA LYS A 53 10.05 9.69 10.23
C LYS A 53 8.53 9.78 10.38
N LYS A 54 7.91 10.89 9.97
CA LYS A 54 6.44 11.04 10.03
C LYS A 54 5.73 9.99 9.17
N SER A 55 6.25 9.68 7.99
CA SER A 55 5.73 8.63 7.10
C SER A 55 5.79 7.25 7.76
N VAL A 56 6.95 6.90 8.34
CA VAL A 56 7.16 5.67 9.11
C VAL A 56 6.21 5.59 10.30
N ASP A 57 6.14 6.62 11.14
CA ASP A 57 5.27 6.67 12.33
C ASP A 57 3.80 6.48 11.95
N SER A 58 3.37 7.06 10.83
CA SER A 58 2.01 6.89 10.31
C SER A 58 1.72 5.43 9.91
N LYS A 59 2.66 4.78 9.22
CA LYS A 59 2.52 3.37 8.81
C LYS A 59 2.48 2.44 10.03
N VAL A 60 3.36 2.66 11.02
CA VAL A 60 3.39 1.89 12.27
C VAL A 60 2.06 2.05 13.04
N ARG A 61 1.53 3.28 13.12
CA ARG A 61 0.22 3.52 13.76
C ARG A 61 -0.90 2.73 13.09
N ILE A 62 -0.97 2.76 11.76
CA ILE A 62 -1.97 2.01 11.00
C ILE A 62 -1.81 0.50 11.25
N LEU A 63 -0.58 -0.03 11.22
CA LEU A 63 -0.33 -1.45 11.51
C LEU A 63 -0.80 -1.83 12.92
N ARG A 64 -0.59 -0.98 13.93
CA ARG A 64 -1.12 -1.21 15.28
C ARG A 64 -2.65 -1.29 15.30
N GLU A 65 -3.32 -0.34 14.66
CA GLU A 65 -4.79 -0.33 14.58
C GLU A 65 -5.36 -1.53 13.80
N ILE A 66 -4.64 -2.02 12.81
CA ILE A 66 -5.02 -3.17 12.00
C ILE A 66 -4.71 -4.49 12.71
N GLY A 67 -3.60 -4.57 13.45
CA GLY A 67 -3.14 -5.78 14.14
C GLY A 67 -4.14 -6.27 15.19
N HIS A 68 -5.00 -5.38 15.70
CA HIS A 68 -6.09 -5.76 16.58
C HIS A 68 -7.28 -6.42 15.85
N SER A 69 -7.37 -6.29 14.53
CA SER A 69 -8.49 -6.79 13.70
C SER A 69 -8.24 -8.19 13.14
N PHE A 70 -6.97 -8.63 13.07
CA PHE A 70 -6.57 -9.91 12.49
C PHE A 70 -5.88 -10.79 13.54
N SER A 71 -6.35 -12.02 13.71
CA SER A 71 -5.91 -12.98 14.73
C SER A 71 -4.83 -13.93 14.19
N ALA A 72 -3.66 -13.41 13.81
CA ALA A 72 -2.51 -14.23 13.40
C ALA A 72 -1.32 -14.06 14.36
N THR A 73 -0.78 -15.18 14.85
CA THR A 73 0.39 -15.22 15.73
C THR A 73 1.63 -14.60 15.07
N ASP A 74 1.86 -14.90 13.80
CA ASP A 74 3.02 -14.38 13.07
C ASP A 74 2.93 -12.87 12.85
N LEU A 75 1.74 -12.33 12.58
CA LEU A 75 1.53 -10.89 12.47
C LEU A 75 1.74 -10.17 13.81
N LYS A 76 1.39 -10.80 14.94
CA LYS A 76 1.66 -10.25 16.28
C LYS A 76 3.16 -10.18 16.56
N LYS A 77 3.91 -11.23 16.25
CA LYS A 77 5.38 -11.25 16.37
C LYS A 77 6.01 -10.17 15.48
N ASP A 78 5.51 -10.02 14.27
CA ASP A 78 5.96 -9.00 13.33
C ASP A 78 5.66 -7.58 13.84
N LEU A 79 4.46 -7.34 14.37
CA LEU A 79 4.10 -6.06 14.99
C LEU A 79 5.04 -5.73 16.15
N GLN A 80 5.31 -6.70 17.02
CA GLN A 80 6.21 -6.51 18.15
C GLN A 80 7.63 -6.13 17.69
N LYS A 81 8.14 -6.77 16.64
CA LYS A 81 9.43 -6.43 16.02
C LYS A 81 9.43 -4.98 15.50
N ILE A 82 8.38 -4.57 14.80
CA ILE A 82 8.22 -3.20 14.29
C ILE A 82 8.13 -2.19 15.45
N GLU A 83 7.44 -2.53 16.53
CA GLU A 83 7.33 -1.69 17.72
C GLU A 83 8.68 -1.50 18.42
N ASN A 84 9.50 -2.56 18.51
CA ASN A 84 10.85 -2.44 19.04
C ASN A 84 11.70 -1.46 18.21
N TYR A 85 11.68 -1.58 16.88
CA TYR A 85 12.38 -0.63 16.00
C TYR A 85 11.82 0.80 16.11
N SER A 86 10.50 0.95 16.31
CA SER A 86 9.87 2.25 16.54
C SER A 86 10.36 2.89 17.84
N VAL A 87 10.51 2.11 18.91
CA VAL A 87 11.07 2.57 20.19
C VAL A 87 12.54 2.98 20.02
N GLU A 88 13.34 2.18 19.31
CA GLU A 88 14.74 2.52 19.00
C GLU A 88 14.85 3.84 18.23
N LEU A 89 14.04 4.02 17.17
CA LEU A 89 13.98 5.27 16.41
C LEU A 89 13.57 6.46 17.28
N HIS A 90 12.60 6.29 18.17
CA HIS A 90 12.19 7.34 19.09
C HIS A 90 13.28 7.72 20.09
N SER A 91 14.04 6.75 20.60
CA SER A 91 15.18 6.98 21.50
C SER A 91 16.32 7.69 20.78
N ALA A 92 16.73 7.18 19.61
CA ALA A 92 17.77 7.78 18.78
C ALA A 92 17.40 9.22 18.36
N SER A 93 16.14 9.47 18.03
CA SER A 93 15.66 10.82 17.66
C SER A 93 15.87 11.86 18.77
N LYS A 94 15.78 11.46 20.04
CA LYS A 94 15.89 12.36 21.21
C LYS A 94 17.33 12.64 21.60
N VAL A 95 18.16 11.61 21.72
CA VAL A 95 19.50 11.72 22.34
C VAL A 95 20.64 11.18 21.49
N GLY A 96 20.34 10.55 20.35
CA GLY A 96 21.34 9.95 19.48
C GLY A 96 22.08 10.95 18.59
N SER A 97 23.21 10.50 18.05
CA SER A 97 23.96 11.14 16.97
C SER A 97 23.16 11.17 15.66
N ILE A 98 23.60 11.98 14.70
CA ILE A 98 22.98 12.07 13.36
C ILE A 98 23.00 10.71 12.65
N GLN A 99 24.08 9.95 12.83
CA GLN A 99 24.24 8.62 12.24
C GLN A 99 23.25 7.64 12.85
N GLU A 100 23.16 7.55 14.18
CA GLU A 100 22.22 6.66 14.87
C GLU A 100 20.75 6.97 14.54
N LYS A 101 20.40 8.26 14.38
CA LYS A 101 19.07 8.67 13.92
C LYS A 101 18.77 8.11 12.53
N THR A 102 19.72 8.26 11.61
CA THR A 102 19.57 7.83 10.23
C THR A 102 19.48 6.31 10.12
N ASP A 103 20.34 5.59 10.84
CA ASP A 103 20.38 4.13 10.84
C ASP A 103 19.09 3.53 11.42
N ALA A 104 18.61 4.04 12.56
CA ALA A 104 17.36 3.58 13.16
C ALA A 104 16.15 3.82 12.23
N LEU A 105 16.14 4.93 11.49
CA LEU A 105 15.08 5.22 10.52
C LEU A 105 15.14 4.27 9.31
N LEU A 106 16.35 4.02 8.79
CA LEU A 106 16.57 3.13 7.65
C LEU A 106 16.13 1.70 7.92
N VAL A 107 16.29 1.20 9.15
CA VAL A 107 15.81 -0.13 9.55
C VAL A 107 14.30 -0.25 9.35
N LEU A 108 13.53 0.74 9.79
CA LEU A 108 12.07 0.75 9.62
C LEU A 108 11.66 0.93 8.16
N GLU A 109 12.34 1.80 7.40
CA GLU A 109 12.04 2.02 5.99
C GLU A 109 12.26 0.78 5.13
N LYS A 110 13.24 -0.05 5.47
CA LYS A 110 13.49 -1.34 4.82
C LYS A 110 12.50 -2.41 5.27
N THR A 111 12.17 -2.46 6.56
CA THR A 111 11.33 -3.53 7.13
C THR A 111 9.84 -3.33 6.82
N LEU A 112 9.34 -2.10 6.88
CA LEU A 112 7.90 -1.81 6.76
C LEU A 112 7.28 -2.26 5.43
N PRO A 113 7.89 -2.07 4.25
CA PRO A 113 7.32 -2.53 2.99
C PRO A 113 7.07 -4.05 2.96
N GLU A 114 8.03 -4.84 3.42
CA GLU A 114 7.93 -6.30 3.47
C GLU A 114 6.85 -6.76 4.46
N SER A 115 6.80 -6.14 5.63
CA SER A 115 5.73 -6.38 6.60
C SER A 115 4.37 -6.01 6.04
N LEU A 116 4.20 -4.82 5.46
CA LEU A 116 2.94 -4.40 4.85
C LEU A 116 2.48 -5.37 3.75
N LYS A 117 3.40 -5.87 2.92
CA LYS A 117 3.10 -6.89 1.92
C LYS A 117 2.54 -8.16 2.56
N ARG A 118 3.27 -8.77 3.50
CA ARG A 118 2.84 -10.00 4.19
C ARG A 118 1.51 -9.85 4.90
N TRP A 119 1.33 -8.71 5.58
CA TRP A 119 0.07 -8.38 6.25
C TRP A 119 -1.07 -8.28 5.23
N SER A 120 -0.84 -7.61 4.10
CA SER A 120 -1.88 -7.44 3.06
C SER A 120 -2.28 -8.77 2.42
N GLU A 121 -1.35 -9.70 2.23
CA GLU A 121 -1.61 -11.05 1.73
C GLU A 121 -2.42 -11.87 2.72
N PHE A 122 -2.05 -11.83 4.00
CA PHE A 122 -2.83 -12.48 5.06
C PHE A 122 -4.25 -11.91 5.14
N ALA A 123 -4.38 -10.58 5.14
CA ALA A 123 -5.65 -9.89 5.26
C ALA A 123 -6.58 -10.18 4.07
N GLU A 124 -6.05 -10.26 2.85
CA GLU A 124 -6.82 -10.64 1.67
C GLU A 124 -7.46 -12.03 1.83
N GLY A 125 -6.65 -13.03 2.18
CA GLY A 125 -7.12 -14.40 2.37
C GLY A 125 -8.07 -14.53 3.56
N SER A 126 -7.80 -13.80 4.64
CA SER A 126 -8.67 -13.78 5.82
C SER A 126 -10.03 -13.14 5.52
N SER A 127 -10.06 -12.01 4.82
CA SER A 127 -11.31 -11.35 4.43
C SER A 127 -12.09 -12.14 3.37
N ASP A 128 -11.41 -12.80 2.42
CA ASP A 128 -12.05 -13.68 1.43
C ASP A 128 -12.72 -14.89 2.11
N ARG A 129 -12.04 -15.57 3.05
CA ARG A 129 -12.64 -16.69 3.80
C ARG A 129 -13.91 -16.28 4.53
N LEU A 130 -13.91 -15.10 5.16
CA LEU A 130 -15.11 -14.61 5.86
C LEU A 130 -16.23 -14.25 4.87
N LEU A 131 -15.91 -13.63 3.72
CA LEU A 131 -16.88 -13.36 2.66
C LEU A 131 -17.54 -14.65 2.15
N GLN A 132 -16.74 -15.69 1.90
CA GLN A 132 -17.25 -17.00 1.48
C GLN A 132 -18.12 -17.63 2.57
N HIS A 133 -17.76 -17.48 3.84
CA HIS A 133 -18.59 -17.93 4.96
C HIS A 133 -19.94 -17.21 4.99
N VAL A 134 -19.97 -15.87 4.86
CA VAL A 134 -21.23 -15.11 4.78
C VAL A 134 -22.08 -15.62 3.62
N ALA A 135 -21.51 -15.76 2.42
CA ALA A 135 -22.23 -16.25 1.25
C ALA A 135 -22.80 -17.66 1.46
N LYS A 136 -22.07 -18.54 2.16
CA LYS A 136 -22.51 -19.89 2.51
C LYS A 136 -23.67 -19.86 3.49
N GLU A 137 -23.53 -19.16 4.62
CA GLU A 137 -24.57 -19.08 5.65
C GLU A 137 -25.85 -18.38 5.17
N SER A 138 -25.71 -17.32 4.36
CA SER A 138 -26.86 -16.62 3.77
C SER A 138 -27.66 -17.50 2.80
N ARG A 139 -27.02 -18.48 2.14
CA ARG A 139 -27.73 -19.48 1.31
C ARG A 139 -28.49 -20.47 2.18
N PHE A 140 -27.88 -20.94 3.26
CA PHE A 140 -28.55 -21.83 4.22
C PHE A 140 -29.69 -21.15 4.96
N LEU A 141 -29.64 -19.84 5.15
CA LEU A 141 -30.76 -19.05 5.70
C LEU A 141 -32.03 -19.17 4.86
N LYS A 142 -31.90 -19.42 3.55
CA LYS A 142 -33.03 -19.64 2.62
C LYS A 142 -33.49 -21.10 2.57
N MET A 143 -32.76 -22.01 3.22
CA MET A 143 -33.11 -23.43 3.36
C MET A 143 -33.59 -23.60 4.80
N GLU A 144 -34.89 -23.42 5.00
CA GLU A 144 -35.56 -23.34 6.31
C GLU A 144 -35.05 -24.37 7.33
N SER A 145 -34.62 -23.89 8.50
CA SER A 145 -34.48 -24.69 9.71
C SER A 145 -35.36 -24.05 10.78
N GLU A 146 -36.21 -24.83 11.44
CA GLU A 146 -37.21 -24.39 12.43
C GLU A 146 -36.62 -23.58 13.61
N ASP A 147 -35.31 -23.68 13.85
CA ASP A 147 -34.60 -23.02 14.95
C ASP A 147 -34.09 -21.59 14.65
N ARG A 148 -34.28 -21.06 13.43
CA ARG A 148 -33.73 -19.74 13.04
C ARG A 148 -34.79 -18.64 13.08
N HIS A 149 -34.52 -17.57 13.83
CA HIS A 149 -35.39 -16.40 13.87
C HIS A 149 -35.55 -15.79 12.47
N PRO A 150 -36.78 -15.61 11.96
CA PRO A 150 -37.00 -15.01 10.66
C PRO A 150 -36.50 -13.56 10.65
N LEU A 151 -35.83 -13.18 9.57
CA LEU A 151 -35.41 -11.81 9.33
C LEU A 151 -36.58 -10.98 8.81
N THR A 152 -36.67 -9.74 9.24
CA THR A 152 -37.55 -8.75 8.60
C THR A 152 -36.97 -8.37 7.24
N ALA A 153 -37.82 -7.94 6.29
CA ALA A 153 -37.36 -7.49 4.96
C ALA A 153 -36.28 -6.38 5.05
N LYS A 154 -36.40 -5.50 6.05
CA LYS A 154 -35.43 -4.44 6.32
C LYS A 154 -34.08 -4.98 6.85
N GLU A 155 -34.10 -6.02 7.65
CA GLU A 155 -32.88 -6.71 8.09
C GLU A 155 -32.21 -7.44 6.92
N GLU A 156 -33.00 -8.09 6.06
CA GLU A 156 -32.48 -8.77 4.86
C GLU A 156 -31.81 -7.78 3.89
N GLU A 157 -32.48 -6.66 3.58
CA GLU A 157 -31.91 -5.59 2.73
C GLU A 157 -30.60 -5.07 3.31
N ARG A 158 -30.59 -4.73 4.61
CA ARG A 158 -29.40 -4.22 5.28
C ARG A 158 -28.26 -5.24 5.33
N ALA A 159 -28.55 -6.52 5.54
CA ALA A 159 -27.55 -7.58 5.52
C ALA A 159 -26.93 -7.75 4.12
N ASN A 160 -27.75 -7.68 3.07
CA ASN A 160 -27.31 -7.73 1.69
C ASN A 160 -26.45 -6.51 1.31
N ASP A 161 -26.81 -5.31 1.79
CA ASP A 161 -26.00 -4.11 1.60
C ASP A 161 -24.63 -4.22 2.25
N TYR A 162 -24.56 -4.71 3.50
CA TYR A 162 -23.28 -4.97 4.15
C TYR A 162 -22.45 -5.99 3.38
N PHE A 163 -23.07 -7.07 2.89
CA PHE A 163 -22.37 -8.06 2.08
C PHE A 163 -21.84 -7.47 0.76
N ARG A 164 -22.63 -6.64 0.08
CA ARG A 164 -22.21 -5.92 -1.13
C ARG A 164 -21.01 -5.01 -0.86
N MET A 165 -21.09 -4.16 0.16
CA MET A 165 -19.98 -3.28 0.56
C MET A 165 -18.73 -4.08 0.93
N ALA A 166 -18.89 -5.21 1.63
CA ALA A 166 -17.76 -6.07 1.98
C ALA A 166 -17.03 -6.60 0.74
N ARG A 167 -17.77 -7.00 -0.30
CA ARG A 167 -17.22 -7.48 -1.57
C ARG A 167 -16.55 -6.35 -2.35
N GLU A 168 -17.15 -5.17 -2.40
CA GLU A 168 -16.58 -4.00 -3.08
C GLU A 168 -15.24 -3.58 -2.45
N GLU A 169 -15.19 -3.50 -1.12
CA GLU A 169 -13.95 -3.20 -0.38
C GLU A 169 -12.87 -4.27 -0.61
N TRP A 170 -13.25 -5.55 -0.64
CA TRP A 170 -12.30 -6.63 -0.93
C TRP A 170 -11.73 -6.53 -2.35
N LEU A 171 -12.58 -6.34 -3.36
CA LEU A 171 -12.17 -6.18 -4.75
C LEU A 171 -11.24 -4.98 -4.95
N ALA A 172 -11.58 -3.85 -4.32
CA ALA A 172 -10.72 -2.67 -4.32
C ALA A 172 -9.38 -2.97 -3.62
N GLY A 173 -9.40 -3.65 -2.48
CA GLY A 173 -8.20 -4.10 -1.76
C GLY A 173 -7.27 -4.94 -2.64
N SER A 174 -7.82 -5.94 -3.35
CA SER A 174 -7.07 -6.79 -4.27
C SER A 174 -6.47 -6.01 -5.43
N LYS A 175 -7.18 -5.00 -5.95
CA LYS A 175 -6.61 -4.10 -6.96
C LYS A 175 -5.40 -3.34 -6.41
N PHE A 176 -5.54 -2.65 -5.28
CA PHE A 176 -4.43 -1.88 -4.69
C PHE A 176 -3.26 -2.75 -4.27
N ARG A 177 -3.50 -3.99 -3.84
CA ARG A 177 -2.44 -4.95 -3.52
C ARG A 177 -1.63 -5.32 -4.77
N ARG A 178 -2.30 -5.58 -5.90
CA ARG A 178 -1.63 -5.84 -7.19
C ARG A 178 -0.82 -4.63 -7.67
N ASP A 179 -1.31 -3.43 -7.40
CA ASP A 179 -0.63 -2.17 -7.72
C ASP A 179 0.52 -1.84 -6.75
N GLY A 180 0.80 -2.70 -5.75
CA GLY A 180 1.87 -2.52 -4.77
C GLY A 180 1.53 -1.57 -3.61
N ASN A 181 0.31 -1.02 -3.56
CA ASN A 181 -0.15 -0.21 -2.44
C ASN A 181 -0.71 -1.07 -1.30
N HIS A 182 0.20 -1.80 -0.64
CA HIS A 182 -0.13 -2.75 0.42
C HIS A 182 -0.79 -2.11 1.64
N LEU A 183 -0.39 -0.88 1.99
CA LEU A 183 -0.98 -0.14 3.12
C LEU A 183 -2.45 0.17 2.88
N TYR A 184 -2.79 0.66 1.69
CA TYR A 184 -4.18 0.97 1.41
C TYR A 184 -5.02 -0.29 1.22
N ALA A 185 -4.46 -1.32 0.56
CA ALA A 185 -5.10 -2.63 0.48
C ALA A 185 -5.48 -3.18 1.87
N LEU A 186 -4.57 -3.08 2.85
CA LEU A 186 -4.83 -3.48 4.23
C LEU A 186 -6.02 -2.78 4.88
N VAL A 187 -6.14 -1.47 4.67
CA VAL A 187 -7.27 -0.69 5.19
C VAL A 187 -8.59 -1.18 4.58
N LEU A 188 -8.60 -1.44 3.27
CA LEU A 188 -9.78 -1.94 2.55
C LEU A 188 -10.16 -3.36 3.01
N TYR A 189 -9.18 -4.26 3.21
CA TYR A 189 -9.46 -5.58 3.76
C TYR A 189 -10.02 -5.55 5.17
N LYS A 190 -9.56 -4.63 6.04
CA LYS A 190 -10.16 -4.42 7.36
C LYS A 190 -11.62 -3.95 7.27
N ARG A 191 -11.96 -3.08 6.31
CA ARG A 191 -13.34 -2.65 6.07
C ARG A 191 -14.20 -3.80 5.54
N SER A 192 -13.68 -4.57 4.59
CA SER A 192 -14.33 -5.78 4.09
C SER A 192 -14.64 -6.76 5.23
N LEU A 193 -13.69 -6.99 6.13
CA LEU A 193 -13.87 -7.82 7.32
C LEU A 193 -15.00 -7.25 8.20
N LYS A 194 -14.96 -5.95 8.51
CA LYS A 194 -16.00 -5.28 9.31
C LYS A 194 -17.39 -5.43 8.69
N TYR A 195 -17.54 -5.18 7.39
CA TYR A 195 -18.82 -5.28 6.71
C TYR A 195 -19.34 -6.72 6.62
N SER A 196 -18.45 -7.70 6.44
CA SER A 196 -18.82 -9.11 6.49
C SER A 196 -19.37 -9.49 7.87
N LEU A 197 -18.71 -9.04 8.95
CA LEU A 197 -19.18 -9.25 10.32
C LEU A 197 -20.50 -8.52 10.59
N SER A 198 -20.67 -7.30 10.07
CA SER A 198 -21.96 -6.58 10.16
C SER A 198 -23.08 -7.31 9.44
N SER A 199 -22.81 -7.91 8.28
CA SER A 199 -23.78 -8.72 7.54
C SER A 199 -24.24 -9.91 8.39
N LEU A 200 -23.30 -10.68 8.95
CA LEU A 200 -23.61 -11.79 9.87
C LEU A 200 -24.43 -11.32 11.10
N LYS A 201 -24.04 -10.19 11.71
CA LYS A 201 -24.74 -9.61 12.87
C LYS A 201 -26.21 -9.31 12.55
N VAL A 202 -26.46 -8.64 11.43
CA VAL A 202 -27.83 -8.27 11.00
C VAL A 202 -28.62 -9.50 10.60
N SER A 203 -27.97 -10.48 9.95
CA SER A 203 -28.58 -11.77 9.61
C SER A 203 -28.78 -12.71 10.81
N LYS A 204 -28.40 -12.28 12.03
CA LYS A 204 -28.48 -13.10 13.27
C LYS A 204 -27.74 -14.44 13.11
N LEU A 205 -26.70 -14.45 12.29
CA LEU A 205 -25.86 -15.61 12.01
C LEU A 205 -24.68 -15.64 12.98
N PRO A 206 -24.21 -16.85 13.35
CA PRO A 206 -23.02 -16.97 14.19
C PRO A 206 -21.79 -16.45 13.46
N TYR A 207 -20.85 -15.88 14.21
CA TYR A 207 -19.51 -15.61 13.69
C TYR A 207 -18.68 -16.90 13.77
N PRO A 208 -17.84 -17.21 12.77
CA PRO A 208 -16.86 -18.28 12.93
C PRO A 208 -15.92 -17.96 14.10
N GLU A 209 -15.53 -18.99 14.84
CA GLU A 209 -14.78 -18.85 16.10
C GLU A 209 -13.51 -18.00 15.94
N GLU A 210 -12.77 -18.20 14.84
CA GLU A 210 -11.55 -17.47 14.51
C GLU A 210 -11.73 -15.95 14.34
N TYR A 211 -12.97 -15.49 14.07
CA TYR A 211 -13.32 -14.08 13.92
C TYR A 211 -14.08 -13.50 15.12
N SER A 212 -14.37 -14.28 16.16
CA SER A 212 -15.10 -13.82 17.36
C SER A 212 -14.43 -12.59 18.02
N GLN A 213 -13.10 -12.63 18.15
CA GLN A 213 -12.32 -11.51 18.67
C GLN A 213 -12.37 -10.29 17.75
N ALA A 214 -12.36 -10.49 16.42
CA ALA A 214 -12.48 -9.40 15.46
C ALA A 214 -13.87 -8.75 15.52
N ALA A 215 -14.94 -9.56 15.66
CA ALA A 215 -16.32 -9.10 15.79
C ALA A 215 -16.52 -8.19 17.00
N SER A 216 -16.04 -8.62 18.18
CA SER A 216 -16.14 -7.81 19.41
C SER A 216 -15.44 -6.45 19.30
N ARG A 217 -14.31 -6.38 18.57
CA ARG A 217 -13.53 -5.16 18.41
C ARG A 217 -14.07 -4.23 17.32
N LEU A 218 -14.51 -4.78 16.20
CA LEU A 218 -14.87 -3.99 15.01
C LEU A 218 -16.32 -3.52 14.99
N LEU A 219 -17.21 -4.27 15.64
CA LEU A 219 -18.64 -3.95 15.68
C LEU A 219 -19.05 -3.15 16.91
N GLY A 220 -18.17 -3.06 17.92
CA GLY A 220 -18.50 -2.51 19.23
C GLY A 220 -19.55 -3.36 19.97
N LYS A 221 -19.68 -3.14 21.27
CA LYS A 221 -20.89 -3.54 22.00
C LYS A 221 -22.05 -2.67 21.55
#